data_AF-A0A7C6ALB9-F1
#
_entry.id   AF-A0A7C6ALB9-F1
#
_cell.length_a   1.000
_cell.length_b   1.000
_cell.length_c   1.000
_cell.angle_alpha   90.00
_cell.angle_beta   90.00
_cell.angle_gamma   90.00
#
_symmetry.space_group_name_H-M   'P 1'
#
loop_
_entity.id
_entity.type
_entity.pdbx_description
1 polymer ?
#
loop_
_entity_poly.entity_id
_entity_poly.type
_entity_poly.pdbx_seq_one_letter_code
_entity_poly.pdbx_strand_id
1 'polypeptide(L)'
;MSQDNNPKAVYLFTMPQQFPCGPGSACCGPIGQTEEEIQKLKESLEKELGVSVEVKNVIKGEDMRAFRSILGIFRTFGPMSLPIISIGEEIVSMGNPTPEEAVAVVRETLTEKGIL
;
A
#
# COMPACT_ATOMS: atom_id res chain seq x y z
N MET A 1 10.19 7.52 -21.39
CA MET A 1 10.61 7.06 -20.05
C MET A 1 9.55 6.08 -19.61
N SER A 2 9.89 4.79 -19.61
CA SER A 2 8.95 3.69 -19.47
C SER A 2 8.30 3.73 -18.09
N GLN A 3 6.97 3.80 -18.07
CA GLN A 3 6.19 3.51 -16.87
C GLN A 3 6.26 1.99 -16.68
N ASP A 4 7.09 1.50 -15.77
CA ASP A 4 7.04 0.10 -15.29
C ASP A 4 5.84 -0.09 -14.34
N ASN A 5 4.66 0.39 -14.75
CA ASN A 5 3.40 0.14 -14.07
C ASN A 5 2.75 -1.02 -14.81
N ASN A 6 3.03 -2.25 -14.38
CA ASN A 6 2.33 -3.41 -14.89
C ASN A 6 0.85 -3.26 -14.48
N PRO A 7 -0.09 -3.09 -15.42
CA PRO A 7 -1.50 -2.85 -15.09
C PRO A 7 -2.16 -4.04 -14.38
N LYS A 8 -1.48 -5.18 -14.29
CA LYS A 8 -1.91 -6.39 -13.58
C LYS A 8 -1.21 -6.60 -12.23
N ALA A 9 -0.24 -5.77 -11.86
CA ALA A 9 0.44 -5.88 -10.59
C ALA A 9 -0.32 -5.15 -9.48
N VAL A 10 -0.38 -5.78 -8.31
CA VAL A 10 -0.86 -5.16 -7.09
C VAL A 10 0.31 -4.43 -6.45
N TYR A 11 0.16 -3.15 -6.18
CA TYR A 11 1.16 -2.34 -5.50
C TYR A 11 0.70 -2.05 -4.07
N LEU A 12 1.61 -2.24 -3.12
CA LEU A 12 1.40 -1.97 -1.71
C LEU A 12 2.33 -0.84 -1.28
N PHE A 13 1.78 0.37 -1.13
CA PHE A 13 2.53 1.54 -0.73
C PHE A 13 2.52 1.70 0.79
N THR A 14 3.71 1.74 1.38
CA THR A 14 3.89 1.72 2.83
C THR A 14 4.97 2.71 3.25
N MET A 15 5.08 2.90 4.55
CA MET A 15 6.28 3.48 5.14
C MET A 15 6.67 2.69 6.40
N PRO A 16 7.98 2.54 6.67
CA PRO A 16 8.43 1.91 7.92
C PRO A 16 7.87 2.67 9.12
N GLN A 17 7.57 1.92 10.19
CA GLN A 17 7.10 2.50 11.44
C GLN A 17 8.12 3.51 11.99
N GLN A 18 7.62 4.69 12.38
CA GLN A 18 8.40 5.77 12.96
C GLN A 18 7.71 6.35 14.19
N PHE A 19 8.53 6.89 15.09
CA PHE A 19 8.08 7.56 16.31
C PHE A 19 8.40 9.05 16.19
N PRO A 20 7.48 9.88 15.67
CA PRO A 20 7.77 11.27 15.33
C PRO A 20 8.19 12.10 16.55
N CYS A 21 7.75 11.72 17.74
CA CYS A 21 8.06 12.39 19.01
C CYS A 21 8.97 11.52 19.90
N GLY A 22 9.61 10.50 19.35
CA GLY A 22 10.42 9.51 20.08
C GLY A 22 9.60 8.36 20.69
N PRO A 23 10.23 7.20 20.96
CA PRO A 23 9.56 6.06 21.56
C PRO A 23 9.09 6.36 22.99
N GLY A 24 7.86 5.96 23.33
CA GLY A 24 7.28 6.16 24.66
C GLY A 24 6.62 7.52 24.91
N SER A 25 6.64 8.43 23.93
CA SER A 25 5.95 9.71 24.03
C SER A 25 4.43 9.55 23.96
N ALA A 26 3.71 10.08 24.96
CA ALA A 26 2.25 9.97 25.05
C ALA A 26 1.49 10.86 24.04
N CYS A 27 2.16 11.84 23.43
CA CYS A 27 1.52 12.84 22.56
C CYS A 27 1.47 12.46 21.08
N CYS A 28 2.29 11.51 20.63
CA CYS A 28 2.37 11.10 19.23
C CYS A 28 2.57 9.59 19.15
N GLY A 29 1.52 8.86 18.74
CA GLY A 29 1.63 7.43 18.47
C GLY A 29 2.56 7.12 17.29
N PRO A 30 2.90 5.84 17.08
CA PRO A 30 3.67 5.43 15.90
C PRO A 30 2.90 5.77 14.62
N ILE A 31 3.65 6.17 13.57
CA ILE A 31 3.12 6.33 12.21
C ILE A 31 3.80 5.32 11.29
N GLY A 32 3.11 4.90 10.23
CA GLY A 32 3.60 3.86 9.33
C GLY A 32 3.29 2.44 9.82
N GLN A 33 3.89 1.46 9.15
CA GLN A 33 3.62 0.03 9.35
C GLN A 33 4.88 -0.70 9.86
N THR A 34 4.69 -1.70 10.70
CA THR A 34 5.77 -2.63 11.06
C THR A 34 6.10 -3.53 9.87
N GLU A 35 7.30 -4.11 9.87
CA GLU A 35 7.69 -5.09 8.83
C GLU A 35 6.74 -6.30 8.82
N GLU A 36 6.29 -6.73 10.00
CA GLU A 36 5.36 -7.85 10.18
C GLU A 36 3.98 -7.53 9.57
N GLU A 37 3.46 -6.31 9.77
CA GLU A 37 2.20 -5.86 9.18
C GLU A 37 2.29 -5.84 7.64
N ILE A 38 3.38 -5.30 7.10
CA ILE A 38 3.62 -5.25 5.66
C ILE A 38 3.71 -6.66 5.07
N GLN A 39 4.48 -7.54 5.70
CA GLN A 39 4.69 -8.90 5.23
C GLN A 39 3.40 -9.73 5.31
N LYS A 40 2.64 -9.60 6.41
CA LYS A 40 1.36 -10.30 6.56
C LYS A 40 0.38 -9.90 5.45
N LEU A 41 0.25 -8.59 5.20
CA LEU A 41 -0.65 -8.07 4.17
C LEU A 41 -0.23 -8.52 2.76
N LYS A 42 1.08 -8.45 2.46
CA LYS A 42 1.66 -8.94 1.22
C LYS A 42 1.34 -10.42 1.02
N GLU A 43 1.65 -11.26 2.01
CA GLU A 43 1.47 -12.70 1.90
C GLU A 43 0.01 -13.10 1.72
N SER A 44 -0.92 -12.46 2.43
CA SER A 44 -2.35 -12.73 2.26
C SER A 44 -2.81 -12.44 0.83
N LEU A 45 -2.42 -11.29 0.27
CA LEU A 45 -2.75 -10.94 -1.11
C LEU A 45 -2.13 -11.93 -2.12
N GLU A 46 -0.84 -12.25 -1.98
CA GLU A 46 -0.16 -13.17 -2.91
C GLU A 46 -0.73 -14.59 -2.83
N LYS A 47 -0.95 -15.12 -1.61
CA LYS A 47 -1.41 -16.49 -1.40
C LYS A 47 -2.87 -16.69 -1.80
N GLU A 48 -3.75 -15.75 -1.44
CA GLU A 48 -5.19 -15.93 -1.65
C GLU A 48 -5.65 -15.56 -3.06
N LEU A 49 -4.93 -14.66 -3.74
CA LEU A 49 -5.32 -14.16 -5.05
C LEU A 49 -4.40 -14.66 -6.17
N GLY A 50 -3.25 -15.27 -5.84
CA GLY A 50 -2.30 -15.75 -6.86
C GLY A 50 -1.65 -14.62 -7.67
N VAL A 51 -1.61 -13.41 -7.12
CA VAL A 51 -1.04 -12.21 -7.75
C VAL A 51 0.35 -11.91 -7.22
N SER A 52 1.14 -11.13 -7.97
CA SER A 52 2.39 -10.57 -7.47
C SER A 52 2.12 -9.22 -6.80
N VAL A 53 2.66 -9.05 -5.58
CA VAL A 53 2.53 -7.81 -4.82
C VAL A 53 3.87 -7.11 -4.72
N GLU A 54 3.94 -5.89 -5.27
CA GLU A 54 5.12 -5.04 -5.18
C GLU A 54 4.99 -4.05 -4.03
N VAL A 55 5.86 -4.17 -3.03
CA VAL A 55 5.91 -3.23 -1.90
C VAL A 55 6.74 -2.00 -2.31
N LYS A 56 6.17 -0.82 -2.16
CA LYS A 56 6.80 0.47 -2.48
C LYS A 56 6.88 1.34 -1.24
N ASN A 57 8.01 2.00 -1.01
CA ASN A 57 8.18 2.87 0.15
C ASN A 57 7.93 4.32 -0.24
N VAL A 58 6.88 4.94 0.33
CA VAL A 58 6.49 6.31 -0.05
C VAL A 58 7.49 7.39 0.38
N ILE A 59 8.41 7.09 1.30
CA ILE A 59 9.49 7.99 1.72
C ILE A 59 10.64 7.93 0.71
N LYS A 60 10.88 6.77 0.08
CA LYS A 60 11.92 6.62 -0.95
C LYS A 60 11.38 7.21 -2.25
N GLY A 61 11.67 8.49 -2.48
CA GLY A 61 11.09 9.27 -3.59
C GLY A 61 11.33 8.72 -5.01
N GLU A 62 12.19 7.71 -5.18
CA GLU A 62 12.39 6.97 -6.43
C GLU A 62 11.17 6.14 -6.81
N ASP A 63 10.57 5.45 -5.83
CA ASP A 63 9.38 4.59 -6.02
C ASP A 63 8.15 5.41 -6.43
N MET A 64 8.08 6.67 -5.98
CA MET A 64 6.89 7.50 -6.13
C MET A 64 6.80 8.28 -7.45
N ARG A 65 7.90 8.38 -8.21
CA ARG A 65 7.90 9.14 -9.48
C ARG A 65 6.94 8.56 -10.52
N ALA A 66 6.76 7.24 -10.49
CA ALA A 66 5.85 6.52 -11.39
C ALA A 66 4.38 6.56 -10.94
N PHE A 67 4.10 7.00 -9.70
CA PHE A 67 2.77 6.94 -9.06
C PHE A 67 2.33 8.31 -8.54
N ARG A 68 2.10 9.25 -9.47
CA ARG A 68 1.73 10.63 -9.10
C ARG A 68 0.41 10.74 -8.34
N SER A 69 -0.57 9.88 -8.64
CA SER A 69 -1.85 9.81 -7.93
C SER A 69 -1.65 9.44 -6.46
N ILE A 70 -0.88 8.38 -6.19
CA ILE A 70 -0.54 7.93 -4.84
C ILE A 70 0.23 9.00 -4.07
N LEU A 71 1.17 9.69 -4.72
CA LEU A 71 1.88 10.82 -4.11
C LEU A 71 0.95 11.97 -3.74
N GLY A 72 -0.06 12.26 -4.58
CA GLY A 72 -1.09 13.26 -4.30
C GLY A 72 -1.92 12.91 -3.07
N ILE A 73 -2.33 11.63 -2.94
CA ILE A 73 -3.05 11.13 -1.77
C ILE A 73 -2.21 11.25 -0.51
N PHE A 74 -0.98 10.73 -0.53
CA PHE A 74 -0.10 10.79 0.64
C PHE A 74 0.19 12.24 1.07
N ARG A 75 0.32 13.19 0.14
CA ARG A 75 0.49 14.61 0.47
C ARG A 75 -0.75 15.26 1.07
N THR A 76 -1.94 14.76 0.70
CA THR A 76 -3.22 15.32 1.14
C THR A 76 -3.63 14.79 2.51
N PHE A 77 -3.48 13.47 2.71
CA PHE A 77 -3.97 12.77 3.90
C PHE A 77 -2.84 12.36 4.87
N GLY A 78 -1.59 12.52 4.45
CA GLY A 78 -0.42 12.18 5.26
C GLY A 78 -0.28 10.68 5.51
N PRO A 79 0.50 10.29 6.55
CA PRO A 79 0.72 8.89 6.91
C PRO A 79 -0.55 8.07 7.19
N MET A 80 -1.67 8.72 7.51
CA MET A 80 -2.93 8.01 7.79
C MET A 80 -3.57 7.37 6.55
N SER A 81 -3.19 7.77 5.35
CA SER A 81 -3.66 7.08 4.14
C SER A 81 -2.97 5.73 3.92
N LEU A 82 -1.91 5.41 4.68
CA LEU A 82 -1.12 4.20 4.50
C LEU A 82 -1.64 3.04 5.37
N PRO A 83 -1.45 1.78 4.91
CA PRO A 83 -1.02 1.41 3.55
C PRO A 83 -2.02 1.84 2.45
N ILE A 84 -1.50 2.14 1.26
CA ILE A 84 -2.34 2.31 0.05
C ILE A 84 -2.14 1.08 -0.82
N ILE A 85 -3.25 0.49 -1.27
CA ILE A 85 -3.23 -0.64 -2.20
C ILE A 85 -3.73 -0.14 -3.55
N SER A 86 -2.98 -0.44 -4.62
CA SER A 86 -3.40 -0.12 -5.99
C SER A 86 -3.25 -1.31 -6.93
N ILE A 87 -4.02 -1.31 -8.01
CA ILE A 87 -3.84 -2.20 -9.16
C ILE A 87 -3.51 -1.31 -10.35
N GLY A 88 -2.25 -1.34 -10.80
CA GLY A 88 -1.75 -0.29 -11.69
C GLY A 88 -1.86 1.10 -11.03
N GLU A 89 -2.51 2.05 -11.71
CA GLU A 89 -2.72 3.43 -11.22
C GLU A 89 -4.00 3.61 -10.37
N GLU A 90 -4.85 2.59 -10.30
CA GLU A 90 -6.13 2.66 -9.59
C GLU A 90 -5.97 2.29 -8.12
N ILE A 91 -6.39 3.19 -7.23
CA ILE A 91 -6.40 2.96 -5.79
C ILE A 91 -7.61 2.11 -5.42
N VAL A 92 -7.33 1.00 -4.75
CA VAL A 92 -8.31 0.00 -4.34
C VAL A 92 -8.64 0.14 -2.85
N SER A 93 -7.62 0.45 -2.04
CA SER A 93 -7.79 0.61 -0.60
C SER A 93 -6.80 1.62 -0.04
N MET A 94 -7.17 2.27 1.05
CA MET A 94 -6.35 3.23 1.79
C MET A 94 -6.56 3.06 3.29
N GLY A 95 -5.55 3.38 4.07
CA GLY A 95 -5.58 3.26 5.53
C GLY A 95 -5.16 1.88 5.98
N ASN A 96 -5.60 1.43 7.16
CA ASN A 96 -5.14 0.20 7.80
C ASN A 96 -6.16 -0.94 7.67
N PRO A 97 -6.40 -1.52 6.47
CA PRO A 97 -7.29 -2.65 6.33
C PRO A 97 -6.68 -3.88 7.01
N THR A 98 -7.55 -4.73 7.53
CA THR A 98 -7.15 -6.09 7.88
C THR A 98 -6.73 -6.86 6.62
N PRO A 99 -5.86 -7.88 6.72
CA PRO A 99 -5.49 -8.70 5.56
C PRO A 99 -6.70 -9.30 4.84
N GLU A 100 -7.71 -9.70 5.58
CA GLU A 100 -8.95 -10.28 5.05
C GLU A 100 -9.76 -9.24 4.25
N GLU A 101 -9.90 -8.01 4.77
CA GLU A 101 -10.54 -6.90 4.05
C GLU A 101 -9.78 -6.52 2.78
N ALA A 102 -8.45 -6.44 2.87
CA ALA A 102 -7.61 -6.13 1.72
C ALA A 102 -7.76 -7.18 0.62
N VAL A 103 -7.75 -8.47 0.98
CA VAL A 103 -7.97 -9.56 0.02
C VAL A 103 -9.36 -9.45 -0.61
N ALA A 104 -10.41 -9.17 0.16
CA ALA A 104 -11.77 -9.08 -0.34
C ALA A 104 -11.92 -7.97 -1.40
N VAL A 105 -11.45 -6.75 -1.09
CA VAL A 105 -11.59 -5.60 -1.99
C VAL A 105 -10.71 -5.75 -3.24
N VAL A 106 -9.48 -6.27 -3.08
CA VAL A 106 -8.59 -6.53 -4.23
C VAL A 106 -9.17 -7.63 -5.12
N ARG A 107 -9.75 -8.69 -4.55
CA ARG A 107 -10.42 -9.75 -5.32
C ARG A 107 -11.56 -9.21 -6.17
N GLU A 108 -12.45 -8.43 -5.55
CA GLU A 108 -13.58 -7.80 -6.22
C GLU A 108 -13.10 -6.97 -7.42
N THR A 109 -12.10 -6.11 -7.20
CA THR A 109 -11.54 -5.25 -8.25
C THR A 109 -10.89 -6.07 -9.39
N LEU A 110 -10.18 -7.15 -9.06
CA LEU A 110 -9.56 -8.03 -10.07
C LEU A 110 -10.59 -8.78 -10.91
N THR A 111 -11.68 -9.24 -10.28
CA THR A 111 -12.80 -9.91 -10.97
C THR A 111 -13.55 -8.95 -11.88
N GLU A 112 -13.82 -7.72 -11.44
CA GLU A 112 -14.44 -6.69 -12.29
C GLU A 112 -13.60 -6.36 -13.53
N LYS A 113 -12.27 -6.45 -13.41
CA LYS A 113 -11.31 -6.24 -14.50
C LYS A 113 -11.09 -7.48 -15.38
N GLY A 114 -11.67 -8.63 -15.05
CA GLY A 114 -11.46 -9.90 -15.75
C GLY A 114 -10.01 -10.40 -15.68
N ILE A 115 -9.30 -10.06 -14.61
CA ILE A 115 -7.93 -10.56 -14.32
C ILE A 115 -8.00 -11.89 -13.55
N LEU A 116 -9.02 -12.04 -12.71
CA LEU A 116 -9.45 -13.28 -12.05
C LEU A 116 -10.81 -13.72 -12.60
#